data_AF-A0AAN8PLX0-F1
#
_entry.id   AF-A0AAN8PLX0-F1
#
_cell.length_a   1.000
_cell.length_b   1.000
_cell.length_c   1.000
_cell.angle_alpha   90.00
_cell.angle_beta   90.00
_cell.angle_gamma   90.00
#
_symmetry.space_group_name_H-M   'P 1'
#
loop_
_entity.id
_entity.type
_entity.pdbx_description
1 polymer ?
#
loop_
_entity_poly.entity_id
_entity_poly.type
_entity_poly.pdbx_seq_one_letter_code
_entity_poly.pdbx_strand_id
1 'polypeptide(L)'
;MAANIVASKIYMSRETQNRLVGSSGLGEIGSVCKLLRKRIDPNIRDEEGVTALARACAGGFGEVVRILLEAGADVNSRVQSQVSPLHIAAKGNHVEVVKRLVLAGANLDAETISGVRPIDFTKVNSESWTILSEAKNGEMPELEEILEVPEIPDFAIGDGTAKKKKTKSGKKKKGAKGKKGKKGKKKGKKKK
;
A
#
# COMPACT_ATOMS: atom_id res chain seq x y z
N MET A 1 -4.96 -14.37 29.71
CA MET A 1 -5.75 -13.22 29.24
C MET A 1 -5.16 -12.59 27.96
N ALA A 2 -4.94 -13.37 26.89
CA ALA A 2 -4.40 -12.87 25.61
C ALA A 2 -5.27 -13.24 24.40
N ALA A 3 -6.35 -14.00 24.60
CA ALA A 3 -7.22 -14.48 23.52
C ALA A 3 -8.26 -13.43 23.04
N ASN A 4 -8.56 -12.39 23.84
CA ASN A 4 -9.64 -11.43 23.54
C ASN A 4 -9.22 -10.22 22.70
N ILE A 5 -7.92 -9.95 22.53
CA ILE A 5 -7.45 -8.82 21.69
C ILE A 5 -7.31 -9.27 20.22
N VAL A 6 -7.11 -10.56 19.97
CA VAL A 6 -7.04 -11.10 18.60
C VAL A 6 -8.44 -11.31 18.01
N ALA A 7 -9.43 -11.66 18.85
CA ALA A 7 -10.82 -11.85 18.41
C ALA A 7 -11.50 -10.57 17.91
N SER A 8 -11.13 -9.39 18.43
CA SER A 8 -11.68 -8.10 17.98
C SER A 8 -11.15 -7.64 16.61
N LYS A 9 -10.01 -8.18 16.15
CA LYS A 9 -9.48 -7.93 14.79
C LYS A 9 -10.16 -8.78 13.70
N ILE A 10 -10.92 -9.82 14.07
CA ILE A 10 -11.36 -10.87 13.13
C ILE A 10 -12.88 -10.83 12.87
N TYR A 11 -13.71 -10.22 13.72
CA TYR A 11 -15.16 -10.17 13.55
C TYR A 11 -15.69 -8.82 13.07
N MET A 12 -15.18 -8.33 11.93
CA MET A 12 -15.97 -7.41 11.11
C MET A 12 -16.51 -8.25 9.95
N SER A 13 -17.84 -8.30 9.79
CA SER A 13 -18.51 -9.12 8.76
C SER A 13 -17.84 -8.91 7.40
N ARG A 14 -17.67 -9.98 6.60
CA ARG A 14 -17.23 -9.88 5.20
C ARG A 14 -17.99 -8.79 4.45
N GLU A 15 -19.26 -8.60 4.80
CA GLU A 15 -20.10 -7.52 4.30
C GLU A 15 -19.54 -6.13 4.61
N THR A 16 -19.08 -5.86 5.83
CA THR A 16 -18.49 -4.56 6.19
C THR A 16 -17.15 -4.29 5.50
N GLN A 17 -16.38 -5.33 5.22
CA GLN A 17 -15.15 -5.23 4.43
C GLN A 17 -15.49 -4.92 2.97
N ASN A 18 -16.40 -5.69 2.37
CA ASN A 18 -16.88 -5.43 1.00
C ASN A 18 -17.54 -4.05 0.87
N ARG A 19 -18.21 -3.55 1.92
CA ARG A 19 -18.78 -2.20 1.97
C ARG A 19 -17.72 -1.11 1.87
N LEU A 20 -16.54 -1.30 2.47
CA LEU A 20 -15.44 -0.33 2.29
C LEU A 20 -14.99 -0.31 0.82
N VAL A 21 -14.73 -1.47 0.22
CA VAL A 21 -14.32 -1.58 -1.19
C VAL A 21 -15.38 -0.98 -2.13
N GLY A 22 -16.66 -1.27 -1.89
CA GLY A 22 -17.79 -0.71 -2.64
C GLY A 22 -17.92 0.80 -2.49
N SER A 23 -17.88 1.32 -1.26
CA SER A 23 -17.95 2.77 -1.00
C SER A 23 -16.78 3.53 -1.64
N SER A 24 -15.59 2.93 -1.69
CA SER A 24 -14.43 3.50 -2.39
C SER A 24 -14.62 3.54 -3.91
N GLY A 25 -15.27 2.54 -4.49
CA GLY A 25 -15.63 2.51 -5.91
C GLY A 25 -16.78 3.43 -6.31
N LEU A 26 -17.52 3.97 -5.34
CA LEU A 26 -18.59 4.95 -5.55
C LEU A 26 -18.17 6.39 -5.20
N GLY A 27 -16.97 6.58 -4.64
CA GLY A 27 -16.49 7.90 -4.24
C GLY A 27 -17.10 8.42 -2.93
N GLU A 28 -17.70 7.56 -2.11
CA GLU A 28 -18.37 7.97 -0.87
C GLU A 28 -17.38 8.25 0.26
N ILE A 29 -16.81 9.46 0.28
CA ILE A 29 -15.83 9.91 1.29
C ILE A 29 -16.34 9.70 2.72
N GLY A 30 -17.58 10.11 3.00
CA GLY A 30 -18.16 9.99 4.34
C GLY A 30 -18.28 8.55 4.84
N SER A 31 -18.64 7.62 3.96
CA SER A 31 -18.72 6.19 4.26
C SER A 31 -17.33 5.59 4.47
N VAL A 32 -16.38 5.91 3.58
CA VAL A 32 -14.98 5.46 3.67
C VAL A 32 -14.36 5.92 5.00
N CYS A 33 -14.50 7.19 5.36
CA CYS A 33 -13.99 7.73 6.63
C CYS A 33 -14.62 7.04 7.86
N LYS A 34 -15.94 6.82 7.85
CA LYS A 34 -16.63 6.11 8.94
C LYS A 34 -16.13 4.67 9.09
N LEU A 35 -15.84 4.00 7.98
CA LEU A 35 -15.36 2.63 7.96
C LEU A 35 -13.89 2.53 8.39
N LEU A 36 -13.02 3.44 7.94
CA LEU A 36 -11.62 3.51 8.37
C LEU A 36 -11.49 3.84 9.87
N ARG A 37 -12.39 4.68 10.42
CA ARG A 37 -12.49 4.92 11.88
C ARG A 37 -12.72 3.64 12.70
N LYS A 38 -13.34 2.61 12.11
CA LYS A 38 -13.54 1.31 12.77
C LYS A 38 -12.27 0.44 12.76
N ARG A 39 -11.11 1.01 12.38
CA ARG A 39 -9.82 0.31 12.23
C ARG A 39 -9.91 -0.88 11.27
N ILE A 40 -10.66 -0.71 10.18
CA ILE A 40 -10.68 -1.67 9.08
C ILE A 40 -9.35 -1.56 8.33
N ASP A 41 -8.74 -2.70 8.03
CA ASP A 41 -7.51 -2.72 7.24
C ASP A 41 -7.78 -2.13 5.84
N PRO A 42 -7.05 -1.10 5.39
CA PRO A 42 -7.28 -0.46 4.09
C PRO A 42 -6.87 -1.36 2.90
N ASN A 43 -6.11 -2.42 3.17
CA ASN A 43 -5.59 -3.38 2.20
C ASN A 43 -6.48 -4.60 1.99
N ILE A 44 -7.70 -4.56 2.51
CA ILE A 44 -8.71 -5.60 2.25
C ILE A 44 -8.97 -5.75 0.76
N ARG A 45 -9.40 -6.96 0.39
CA ARG A 45 -9.79 -7.32 -0.97
C ARG A 45 -11.23 -7.80 -0.96
N ASP A 46 -11.99 -7.45 -1.99
CA ASP A 46 -13.30 -8.03 -2.23
C ASP A 46 -13.19 -9.47 -2.77
N GLU A 47 -14.32 -10.08 -3.09
CA GLU A 47 -14.40 -11.45 -3.64
C GLU A 47 -13.73 -11.58 -5.01
N GLU A 48 -13.56 -10.47 -5.73
CA GLU A 48 -12.84 -10.39 -7.00
C GLU A 48 -11.33 -10.17 -6.78
N GLY A 49 -10.87 -10.06 -5.53
CA GLY A 49 -9.48 -9.82 -5.19
C GLY A 49 -9.03 -8.37 -5.41
N VAL A 50 -9.97 -7.44 -5.55
CA VAL A 50 -9.75 -6.01 -5.81
C VAL A 50 -9.69 -5.25 -4.49
N THR A 51 -8.72 -4.34 -4.35
CA THR A 51 -8.57 -3.50 -3.15
C THR A 51 -9.46 -2.26 -3.21
N ALA A 52 -9.76 -1.68 -2.04
CA ALA A 52 -10.46 -0.40 -1.95
C ALA A 52 -9.75 0.70 -2.76
N LEU A 53 -8.41 0.74 -2.69
CA LEU A 53 -7.59 1.66 -3.47
C LEU A 53 -7.76 1.44 -4.98
N ALA A 54 -7.73 0.20 -5.45
CA ALA A 54 -7.90 -0.11 -6.87
C ALA A 54 -9.29 0.31 -7.40
N ARG A 55 -10.36 0.14 -6.61
CA ARG A 55 -11.70 0.64 -6.98
C ARG A 55 -11.77 2.16 -7.02
N ALA A 56 -11.18 2.85 -6.04
CA ALA A 56 -11.12 4.31 -6.03
C ALA A 56 -10.34 4.84 -7.25
N CYS A 57 -9.25 4.16 -7.64
CA CYS A 57 -8.49 4.47 -8.84
C CYS A 57 -9.28 4.21 -10.13
N ALA A 58 -10.11 3.16 -10.19
CA ALA A 58 -10.98 2.89 -11.33
C ALA A 58 -12.03 4.00 -11.53
N GLY A 59 -12.59 4.49 -10.41
CA GLY A 59 -13.57 5.58 -10.41
C GLY A 59 -12.99 6.99 -10.55
N GLY A 60 -11.67 7.16 -10.45
CA GLY A 60 -11.02 8.48 -10.54
C GLY A 60 -11.17 9.35 -9.29
N PHE A 61 -11.53 8.77 -8.15
CA PHE A 61 -11.82 9.51 -6.92
C PHE A 61 -10.53 9.90 -6.17
N GLY A 62 -9.88 10.97 -6.62
CA GLY A 62 -8.62 11.47 -6.05
C GLY A 62 -8.64 11.67 -4.53
N GLU A 63 -9.75 12.19 -3.99
CA GLU A 63 -9.90 12.43 -2.55
C GLU A 63 -10.01 11.13 -1.73
N VAL A 64 -10.76 10.14 -2.24
CA VAL A 64 -10.84 8.82 -1.60
C VAL A 64 -9.49 8.11 -1.66
N VAL A 65 -8.77 8.24 -2.78
CA VAL A 65 -7.39 7.73 -2.92
C VAL A 65 -6.48 8.37 -1.86
N ARG A 66 -6.55 9.70 -1.67
CA ARG A 66 -5.78 10.40 -0.62
C ARG A 66 -6.03 9.81 0.76
N ILE A 67 -7.30 9.69 1.15
CA ILE A 67 -7.70 9.16 2.47
C ILE A 67 -7.23 7.71 2.66
N LEU A 68 -7.34 6.87 1.65
CA LEU A 68 -6.87 5.48 1.71
C LEU A 68 -5.35 5.41 1.86
N LEU A 69 -4.60 6.27 1.17
CA LEU A 69 -3.15 6.36 1.27
C LEU A 69 -2.70 6.84 2.66
N GLU A 70 -3.36 7.86 3.21
CA GLU A 70 -3.15 8.33 4.59
C GLU A 70 -3.45 7.23 5.62
N ALA A 71 -4.46 6.40 5.37
CA ALA A 71 -4.78 5.25 6.20
C ALA A 71 -3.77 4.09 6.10
N GLY A 72 -2.79 4.16 5.19
CA GLY A 72 -1.76 3.14 5.00
C GLY A 72 -2.12 2.07 3.96
N ALA A 73 -2.97 2.40 2.98
CA ALA A 73 -3.18 1.54 1.81
C ALA A 73 -1.87 1.32 1.04
N ASP A 74 -1.70 0.11 0.52
CA ASP A 74 -0.58 -0.28 -0.30
C ASP A 74 -0.76 0.25 -1.73
N VAL A 75 -0.01 1.32 -2.03
CA VAL A 75 0.10 1.97 -3.35
C VAL A 75 0.45 0.96 -4.45
N ASN A 76 1.24 -0.06 -4.11
CA ASN A 76 1.75 -1.06 -5.04
C ASN A 76 0.98 -2.38 -4.95
N SER A 77 -0.23 -2.35 -4.37
CA SER A 77 -1.09 -3.51 -4.31
C SER A 77 -1.33 -4.07 -5.72
N ARG A 78 -1.38 -5.40 -5.81
CA ARG A 78 -1.62 -6.09 -7.08
C ARG A 78 -2.95 -6.82 -7.03
N VAL A 79 -3.82 -6.48 -7.98
CA VAL A 79 -5.10 -7.15 -8.20
C VAL A 79 -4.92 -8.30 -9.20
N GLN A 80 -6.01 -8.82 -9.76
CA GLN A 80 -5.96 -9.82 -10.81
C GLN A 80 -5.02 -9.41 -11.95
N SER A 81 -4.33 -10.38 -12.55
CA SER A 81 -3.35 -10.17 -13.62
C SER A 81 -2.15 -9.28 -13.26
N GLN A 82 -1.82 -9.17 -11.96
CA GLN A 82 -0.75 -8.32 -11.43
C GLN A 82 -0.89 -6.83 -11.78
N VAL A 83 -2.11 -6.40 -12.08
CA VAL A 83 -2.44 -5.00 -12.35
C VAL A 83 -2.28 -4.21 -11.05
N SER A 84 -1.58 -3.07 -11.11
CA SER A 84 -1.42 -2.14 -9.98
C SER A 84 -2.45 -1.00 -10.06
N PRO A 85 -2.75 -0.29 -8.94
CA PRO A 85 -3.58 0.91 -8.94
C PRO A 85 -3.17 1.94 -9.98
N LEU A 86 -1.86 2.07 -10.25
CA LEU A 86 -1.33 3.00 -11.24
C LEU A 86 -1.74 2.62 -12.68
N HIS A 87 -1.75 1.33 -13.03
CA HIS A 87 -2.26 0.88 -14.33
C HIS A 87 -3.74 1.25 -14.53
N ILE A 88 -4.55 1.10 -13.47
CA ILE A 88 -5.98 1.38 -13.51
C ILE A 88 -6.22 2.88 -13.69
N ALA A 89 -5.52 3.72 -12.92
CA ALA A 89 -5.60 5.17 -13.02
C ALA A 89 -5.12 5.67 -14.40
N ALA A 90 -4.02 5.11 -14.91
CA ALA A 90 -3.47 5.41 -16.22
C ALA A 90 -4.45 5.05 -17.36
N LYS A 91 -5.09 3.88 -17.30
CA LYS A 91 -6.10 3.45 -18.27
C LYS A 91 -7.32 4.38 -18.30
N GLY A 92 -7.73 4.87 -17.13
CA GLY A 92 -8.86 5.80 -16.99
C GLY A 92 -8.53 7.26 -17.35
N ASN A 93 -7.27 7.59 -17.62
CA ASN A 93 -6.75 8.95 -17.71
C ASN A 93 -7.12 9.81 -16.48
N HIS A 94 -7.09 9.22 -15.28
CA HIS A 94 -7.44 9.90 -14.04
C HIS A 94 -6.24 10.67 -13.51
N VAL A 95 -5.96 11.81 -14.14
CA VAL A 95 -4.79 12.67 -13.94
C VAL A 95 -4.49 12.92 -12.46
N GLU A 96 -5.50 13.33 -11.71
CA GLU A 96 -5.38 13.62 -10.27
C GLU A 96 -4.99 12.39 -9.44
N VAL A 97 -5.55 11.23 -9.77
CA VAL A 97 -5.20 9.97 -9.11
C VAL A 97 -3.78 9.54 -9.46
N VAL A 98 -3.39 9.67 -10.74
CA VAL A 98 -2.04 9.34 -11.22
C VAL A 98 -1.01 10.18 -10.47
N LYS A 99 -1.20 11.49 -10.39
CA LYS A 99 -0.31 12.39 -9.61
C LYS A 99 -0.17 11.91 -8.17
N ARG A 100 -1.29 11.66 -7.47
CA ARG A 100 -1.27 11.19 -6.06
C ARG A 100 -0.55 9.87 -5.88
N LEU A 101 -0.75 8.91 -6.78
CA LEU A 101 -0.05 7.61 -6.73
C LEU A 101 1.46 7.77 -6.96
N VAL A 102 1.86 8.59 -7.93
CA VAL A 102 3.27 8.90 -8.20
C VAL A 102 3.93 9.53 -6.97
N LEU A 103 3.29 10.53 -6.37
CA LEU A 103 3.75 11.18 -5.12
C LEU A 103 3.87 10.20 -3.95
N ALA A 104 2.95 9.24 -3.86
CA ALA A 104 2.97 8.20 -2.83
C ALA A 104 4.07 7.13 -3.06
N GLY A 105 4.83 7.23 -4.17
CA GLY A 105 5.89 6.29 -4.50
C GLY A 105 5.38 5.02 -5.18
N ALA A 106 4.35 5.14 -6.03
CA ALA A 106 3.94 4.06 -6.91
C ALA A 106 5.09 3.61 -7.82
N ASN A 107 5.19 2.31 -8.05
CA ASN A 107 6.14 1.77 -9.00
C ASN A 107 5.69 2.06 -10.44
N LEU A 108 6.36 3.02 -11.08
CA LEU A 108 6.15 3.42 -12.47
C LEU A 108 6.49 2.29 -13.46
N ASP A 109 7.33 1.36 -13.02
CA ASP A 109 7.81 0.22 -13.81
C ASP A 109 7.13 -1.09 -13.39
N ALA A 110 5.98 -0.99 -12.72
CA ALA A 110 5.20 -2.18 -12.40
C ALA A 110 4.75 -2.86 -13.70
N GLU A 111 5.07 -4.14 -13.85
CA GLU A 111 4.62 -4.94 -14.99
C GLU A 111 3.43 -5.82 -14.60
N THR A 112 2.44 -5.90 -15.48
CA THR A 112 1.37 -6.90 -15.41
C THR A 112 1.89 -8.30 -15.76
N ILE A 113 1.05 -9.33 -15.67
CA ILE A 113 1.41 -10.69 -16.12
C ILE A 113 1.86 -10.71 -17.60
N SER A 114 1.31 -9.83 -18.43
CA SER A 114 1.67 -9.74 -19.86
C SER A 114 2.87 -8.83 -20.13
N GLY A 115 3.58 -8.34 -19.09
CA GLY A 115 4.74 -7.45 -19.24
C GLY A 115 4.38 -6.01 -19.64
N VAL A 116 3.12 -5.62 -19.47
CA VAL A 116 2.65 -4.27 -19.83
C VAL A 116 2.86 -3.33 -18.65
N ARG A 117 3.37 -2.12 -18.92
CA ARG A 117 3.65 -1.09 -17.90
C ARG A 117 2.47 -0.12 -17.76
N PRO A 118 2.41 0.70 -16.70
CA PRO A 118 1.32 1.64 -16.51
C PRO A 118 1.23 2.68 -17.63
N ILE A 119 2.38 3.13 -18.14
CA ILE A 119 2.43 4.07 -19.28
C ILE A 119 1.85 3.45 -20.56
N ASP A 120 2.00 2.15 -20.76
CA ASP A 120 1.47 1.46 -21.96
C ASP A 120 -0.06 1.33 -21.93
N PHE A 121 -0.69 1.50 -20.76
CA PHE A 121 -2.16 1.58 -20.63
C PHE A 121 -2.72 2.96 -20.95
N THR A 122 -1.87 3.99 -21.01
CA THR A 122 -2.32 5.34 -21.36
C THR A 122 -2.54 5.46 -22.86
N LYS A 123 -3.41 6.40 -23.25
CA LYS A 123 -3.46 6.83 -24.64
C LYS A 123 -2.26 7.75 -24.92
N VAL A 124 -1.66 7.61 -26.09
CA VAL A 124 -0.57 8.50 -26.54
C VAL A 124 -1.05 9.95 -26.45
N ASN A 125 -0.21 10.83 -25.89
CA ASN A 125 -0.49 12.26 -25.64
C ASN A 125 -1.67 12.55 -24.67
N SER A 126 -2.05 11.59 -23.83
CA SER A 126 -2.95 11.88 -22.71
C SER A 126 -2.21 12.57 -21.56
N GLU A 127 -2.91 13.35 -20.73
CA GLU A 127 -2.31 14.00 -19.56
C GLU A 127 -1.64 13.00 -18.61
N SER A 128 -2.25 11.82 -18.42
CA SER A 128 -1.64 10.74 -17.63
C SER A 128 -0.36 10.20 -18.27
N TRP A 129 -0.28 10.16 -19.61
CA TRP A 129 0.94 9.79 -20.33
C TRP A 129 2.05 10.81 -20.07
N THR A 130 1.73 12.11 -20.17
CA THR A 130 2.67 13.20 -19.92
C THR A 130 3.29 13.07 -18.52
N ILE A 131 2.45 12.96 -17.48
CA ILE A 131 2.91 12.84 -16.08
C ILE A 131 3.79 11.61 -15.88
N LEU A 132 3.41 10.45 -16.43
CA LEU A 132 4.20 9.23 -16.29
C LEU A 132 5.52 9.30 -17.04
N SER A 133 5.55 10.01 -18.18
CA SER A 133 6.77 10.23 -18.97
C SER A 133 7.73 11.18 -18.26
N GLU A 134 7.23 12.28 -17.69
CA GLU A 134 7.98 13.25 -16.89
C GLU A 134 8.52 12.60 -15.61
N ALA A 135 7.66 11.88 -14.88
CA ALA A 135 8.04 11.18 -13.65
C ALA A 135 9.16 10.15 -13.91
N LYS A 136 9.22 9.56 -15.11
CA LYS A 136 10.30 8.64 -15.51
C LYS A 136 11.60 9.38 -15.84
N ASN A 137 11.52 10.60 -16.39
CA ASN A 137 12.66 11.45 -16.68
C ASN A 137 13.24 12.12 -15.41
N GLY A 138 12.59 11.94 -14.26
CA GLY A 138 13.03 12.49 -12.97
C GLY A 138 12.50 13.89 -12.70
N GLU A 139 11.70 14.44 -13.62
CA GLU A 139 10.91 15.65 -13.43
C GLU A 139 9.66 15.22 -12.67
N MET A 140 9.72 15.35 -11.34
CA MET A 140 8.56 15.11 -10.50
C MET A 140 7.51 16.16 -10.88
N PRO A 141 6.25 15.77 -11.15
CA PRO A 141 5.24 16.73 -11.59
C PRO A 141 5.14 17.85 -10.55
N GLU A 142 5.52 19.06 -10.94
CA GLU A 142 5.50 20.23 -10.06
C GLU A 142 4.04 20.51 -9.70
N LEU A 143 3.74 20.41 -8.41
CA LEU A 143 2.43 20.69 -7.84
C LEU A 143 2.22 22.19 -7.74
N GLU A 144 2.17 22.91 -8.86
CA GLU A 144 1.97 24.37 -8.82
C GLU A 144 0.54 24.79 -8.45
N GLU A 145 -0.41 23.89 -8.21
CA GLU A 145 -1.78 24.32 -7.89
C GLU A 145 -2.59 23.35 -7.01
N ILE A 146 -2.10 22.99 -5.82
CA ILE A 146 -2.97 22.56 -4.69
C ILE A 146 -2.38 23.09 -3.37
N LEU A 147 -2.34 24.42 -3.25
CA LEU A 147 -2.00 25.14 -2.00
C LEU A 147 -3.21 25.78 -1.31
N GLU A 148 -4.44 25.47 -1.74
CA GLU A 148 -5.59 25.55 -0.85
C GLU A 148 -5.88 24.15 -0.35
N VAL A 149 -5.19 23.81 0.73
CA VAL A 149 -5.58 22.72 1.62
C VAL A 149 -6.82 23.23 2.36
N PRO A 150 -8.07 22.83 2.01
CA PRO A 150 -9.12 22.93 3.02
C PRO A 150 -8.64 22.05 4.17
N GLU A 151 -8.43 22.67 5.33
CA GLU A 151 -8.08 21.98 6.55
C GLU A 151 -8.93 20.72 6.66
N ILE A 152 -8.27 19.57 6.67
CA ILE A 152 -8.92 18.31 7.00
C ILE A 152 -9.34 18.49 8.46
N PRO A 153 -10.64 18.51 8.82
CA PRO A 153 -11.01 18.58 10.22
C PRO A 153 -10.39 17.37 10.92
N ASP A 154 -9.66 17.62 12.00
CA ASP A 154 -8.90 16.66 12.80
C ASP A 154 -9.53 15.25 12.82
N PHE A 155 -9.13 14.40 11.89
CA PHE A 155 -9.39 12.97 11.95
C PHE A 155 -8.08 12.32 12.33
N ALA A 156 -7.80 12.35 13.64
CA ALA A 156 -6.78 11.55 14.26
C ALA A 156 -7.03 10.05 13.94
N ILE A 157 -6.44 9.56 12.86
CA ILE A 157 -6.16 8.14 12.70
C ILE A 157 -5.02 7.86 13.68
N GLY A 158 -5.41 7.45 14.89
CA GLY A 158 -4.50 7.26 16.02
C GLY A 158 -3.22 6.51 15.63
N ASP A 159 -2.09 7.21 15.76
CA ASP A 159 -0.83 6.72 16.31
C ASP A 159 -0.67 5.18 16.35
N GLY A 160 -0.28 4.62 15.21
CA GLY A 160 -0.03 3.19 15.05
C GLY A 160 1.20 2.91 14.19
N THR A 161 2.37 3.26 14.70
CA THR A 161 3.73 2.97 14.19
C THR A 161 3.83 1.87 13.12
N ALA A 162 4.07 2.24 11.86
CA ALA A 162 4.68 1.37 10.86
C ALA A 162 6.03 1.97 10.44
N LYS A 163 7.05 1.77 11.29
CA LYS A 163 8.45 1.97 10.90
C LYS A 163 8.73 1.08 9.68
N LYS A 164 8.90 1.70 8.51
CA LYS A 164 9.59 1.11 7.36
C LYS A 164 10.91 0.50 7.86
N LYS A 165 10.98 -0.83 8.01
CA LYS A 165 12.27 -1.53 8.15
C LYS A 165 12.98 -1.38 6.80
N LYS A 166 13.83 -0.36 6.70
CA LYS A 166 14.87 -0.28 5.67
C LYS A 166 15.73 -1.55 5.79
N THR A 167 15.59 -2.47 4.85
CA THR A 167 16.55 -3.55 4.64
C THR A 167 17.85 -2.93 4.14
N LYS A 168 18.72 -2.52 5.07
CA LYS A 168 20.11 -2.16 4.72
C LYS A 168 20.88 -3.44 4.43
N SER A 169 21.00 -3.78 3.16
CA SER A 169 22.07 -4.60 2.60
C SER A 169 23.41 -3.86 2.74
N GLY A 170 23.97 -3.88 3.95
CA GLY A 170 25.26 -3.29 4.27
C GLY A 170 26.27 -4.36 4.65
N LYS A 171 27.01 -4.88 3.66
CA LYS A 171 28.25 -5.62 3.88
C LYS A 171 29.19 -4.80 4.78
N LYS A 172 29.55 -5.31 5.96
CA LYS A 172 30.78 -4.91 6.66
C LYS A 172 31.59 -6.12 7.12
N LYS A 173 32.86 -6.03 6.77
CA LYS A 173 33.98 -6.95 6.96
C LYS A 173 34.47 -6.98 8.42
N LYS A 174 35.00 -8.16 8.77
CA LYS A 174 36.24 -8.46 9.56
C LYS A 174 36.26 -8.31 11.10
N GLY A 175 36.82 -9.37 11.71
CA GLY A 175 37.58 -9.40 12.97
C GLY A 175 36.77 -9.75 14.21
N ALA A 176 37.25 -10.46 15.24
CA ALA A 176 38.44 -11.27 15.47
C ALA A 176 38.24 -11.99 16.84
N LYS A 177 38.80 -13.21 16.95
CA LYS A 177 39.37 -13.85 18.16
C LYS A 177 38.49 -14.24 19.38
N GLY A 178 38.62 -15.54 19.71
CA GLY A 178 38.79 -16.06 21.08
C GLY A 178 37.50 -16.49 21.79
N LYS A 179 37.46 -17.54 22.61
CA LYS A 179 38.39 -18.62 22.97
C LYS A 179 37.57 -19.58 23.87
N LYS A 180 37.93 -20.88 23.81
CA LYS A 180 37.81 -21.91 24.86
C LYS A 180 36.44 -22.54 25.17
N GLY A 181 36.46 -23.87 25.23
CA GLY A 181 35.39 -24.72 25.79
C GLY A 181 35.51 -26.19 25.36
N LYS A 182 36.68 -26.81 25.54
CA LYS A 182 36.91 -28.23 25.21
C LYS A 182 36.17 -29.15 26.21
N LYS A 183 35.31 -30.00 25.66
CA LYS A 183 35.15 -31.45 25.91
C LYS A 183 35.21 -31.95 27.38
N GLY A 184 34.04 -32.31 27.91
CA GLY A 184 33.88 -33.33 28.95
C GLY A 184 33.01 -34.48 28.45
N LYS A 185 33.62 -35.59 28.03
CA LYS A 185 32.96 -36.90 27.81
C LYS A 185 33.75 -37.94 28.61
N LYS A 186 33.09 -38.65 29.53
CA LYS A 186 33.33 -40.05 29.97
C LYS A 186 32.36 -40.31 31.15
N LYS A 187 31.20 -40.92 30.93
CA LYS A 187 30.93 -42.38 31.03
C LYS A 187 31.57 -43.04 32.27
N GLY A 188 30.82 -43.07 33.38
CA GLY A 188 30.90 -44.11 34.42
C GLY A 188 29.53 -44.83 34.42
N LYS A 189 29.48 -46.11 34.04
CA LYS A 189 29.62 -47.30 34.90
C LYS A 189 28.49 -47.47 35.93
N LYS A 190 27.71 -48.52 35.66
CA LYS A 190 27.39 -49.66 36.54
C LYS A 190 26.10 -49.62 37.39
N LYS A 191 25.57 -50.85 37.49
CA LYS A 191 24.65 -51.45 38.47
C LYS A 191 23.17 -51.30 38.08
N LYS A 192 22.37 -52.36 38.06
CA LYS A 192 22.50 -53.72 38.60
C LYS A 192 21.64 -54.66 37.76
#